data_AF-A0A8D8H8Y9-F1
#
_entry.id   AF-A0A8D8H8Y9-F1
#
_cell.length_a   1.000
_cell.length_b   1.000
_cell.length_c   1.000
_cell.angle_alpha   90.00
_cell.angle_beta   90.00
_cell.angle_gamma   90.00
#
_symmetry.space_group_name_H-M   'P 1'
#
loop_
_entity.id
_entity.type
_entity.pdbx_description
1 polymer ?
#
loop_
_entity_poly.entity_id
_entity_poly.type
_entity_poly.pdbx_seq_one_letter_code
_entity_poly.pdbx_strand_id
1 'polypeptide(L)'
;MQSSGSDINRLCECGICHESLRDAHICPQCSNPFCHRCITQWLGRHHDCPVCRKQLSGQKLVKARIYEQVLEHVNSAPPVVANCTKHRDKQLSLFCWTCMECACVTCLFSKTHAKHKEQVVLFECASKKLKTRVSNELGWIISREQEIAHAVGLHGDNVMKLSAEKNRIFANIQQVLDAVKGQFDKECAKQQDKINLLEADKKSNSELRGTAEEWIKSEKRYGQLPKIAAGLKLGRFNSTLTKPKPVEKVNPNFKNDLIPELIQLSVPVDGREI
;
A
#
# COMPACT_ATOMS: atom_id res chain seq x y z
N MET A 1 -27.47 -32.84 9.78
CA MET A 1 -27.01 -32.06 8.61
C MET A 1 -25.98 -32.91 7.87
N GLN A 2 -26.37 -33.41 6.70
CA GLN A 2 -25.53 -34.19 5.79
C GLN A 2 -24.65 -33.19 5.02
N SER A 3 -23.32 -33.26 5.12
CA SER A 3 -22.45 -32.44 4.23
C SER A 3 -21.04 -32.98 3.98
N SER A 4 -20.68 -34.20 4.40
CA SER A 4 -19.34 -34.74 4.13
C SER A 4 -19.17 -35.20 2.67
N GLY A 5 -20.26 -35.62 2.01
CA GLY A 5 -20.24 -36.04 0.61
C GLY A 5 -20.33 -34.86 -0.38
N SER A 6 -20.93 -33.74 0.02
CA SER A 6 -21.14 -32.58 -0.85
C SER A 6 -19.83 -31.83 -1.16
N ASP A 7 -18.85 -31.86 -0.25
CA ASP A 7 -17.60 -31.12 -0.42
C ASP A 7 -16.61 -31.87 -1.34
N ILE A 8 -16.60 -33.20 -1.30
CA ILE A 8 -15.82 -34.04 -2.22
C ILE A 8 -16.40 -33.99 -3.64
N ASN A 9 -17.74 -33.93 -3.76
CA ASN A 9 -18.41 -33.78 -5.05
C ASN A 9 -18.01 -32.47 -5.75
N ARG A 10 -17.98 -31.36 -5.01
CA ARG A 10 -17.51 -30.06 -5.53
C ARG A 10 -16.06 -30.09 -6.02
N LEU A 11 -15.19 -30.88 -5.37
CA LEU A 11 -13.81 -31.06 -5.80
C LEU A 11 -13.68 -31.89 -7.09
N CYS A 12 -14.73 -32.62 -7.47
CA CYS A 12 -14.81 -33.50 -8.65
C CYS A 12 -15.79 -33.00 -9.73
N GLU A 13 -16.19 -31.73 -9.66
CA GLU A 13 -17.09 -31.07 -10.61
C GLU A 13 -16.32 -30.22 -11.63
N CYS A 14 -16.79 -30.20 -12.87
CA CYS A 14 -16.23 -29.34 -13.91
C CYS A 14 -16.57 -27.88 -13.66
N GLY A 15 -15.57 -26.99 -13.67
CA GLY A 15 -15.76 -25.53 -13.52
C GLY A 15 -16.47 -24.80 -14.68
N ILE A 16 -17.17 -25.53 -15.57
CA ILE A 16 -17.96 -24.98 -16.69
C ILE A 16 -19.36 -25.58 -16.68
N CYS A 17 -19.46 -26.92 -16.74
CA CYS A 17 -20.76 -27.60 -16.80
C CYS A 17 -21.31 -28.01 -15.44
N HIS A 18 -20.50 -27.92 -14.37
CA HIS A 18 -20.88 -28.30 -13.00
C HIS A 18 -21.36 -29.77 -12.86
N GLU A 19 -20.97 -30.63 -13.81
CA GLU A 19 -21.18 -32.07 -13.77
C GLU A 19 -19.88 -32.79 -13.36
N SER A 20 -19.98 -34.09 -13.07
CA SER A 20 -18.83 -34.98 -12.87
C SER A 20 -17.83 -34.90 -14.02
N LEU A 21 -16.55 -34.83 -13.67
CA LEU A 21 -15.45 -34.71 -14.63
C LEU A 21 -15.34 -35.93 -15.57
N ARG A 22 -15.19 -35.66 -16.86
CA ARG A 22 -14.92 -36.66 -17.93
C ARG A 22 -13.65 -36.27 -18.67
N ASP A 23 -12.64 -37.14 -18.71
CA ASP A 23 -11.30 -36.85 -19.23
C ASP A 23 -10.75 -35.56 -18.60
N ALA A 24 -10.51 -35.63 -17.28
CA ALA A 24 -10.25 -34.45 -16.47
C ALA A 24 -8.93 -33.74 -16.86
N HIS A 25 -9.00 -32.43 -17.07
CA HIS A 25 -7.87 -31.56 -17.33
C HIS A 25 -7.84 -30.39 -16.36
N ILE A 26 -6.66 -30.03 -15.86
CA ILE A 26 -6.47 -29.01 -14.83
C ILE A 26 -5.77 -27.79 -15.42
N CYS A 27 -6.25 -26.60 -15.01
CA CYS A 27 -5.52 -25.36 -15.23
C CYS A 27 -4.31 -25.26 -14.29
N PRO A 28 -3.06 -25.12 -14.78
CA PRO A 28 -1.87 -25.06 -13.94
C PRO A 28 -1.80 -23.80 -13.06
N GLN A 29 -2.61 -22.79 -13.33
CA GLN A 29 -2.57 -21.49 -12.66
C GLN A 29 -3.50 -21.37 -11.45
N CYS A 30 -4.58 -22.15 -11.41
CA CYS A 30 -5.58 -22.11 -10.33
C CYS A 30 -6.06 -23.50 -9.90
N SER A 31 -5.49 -24.56 -10.46
CA SER A 31 -5.80 -25.95 -10.13
C SER A 31 -7.27 -26.36 -10.28
N ASN A 32 -8.08 -25.55 -10.97
CA ASN A 32 -9.49 -25.88 -11.19
C ASN A 32 -9.61 -26.97 -12.28
N PRO A 33 -10.45 -27.99 -12.06
CA PRO A 33 -10.61 -29.08 -13.00
C PRO A 33 -11.74 -28.82 -14.01
N PHE A 34 -11.56 -29.34 -15.23
CA PHE A 34 -12.54 -29.26 -16.31
C PHE A 34 -12.60 -30.58 -17.08
N CYS A 35 -13.77 -30.87 -17.68
CA CYS A 35 -13.85 -31.90 -18.71
C CYS A 35 -13.05 -31.45 -19.94
N HIS A 36 -12.31 -32.36 -20.58
CA HIS A 36 -11.52 -32.05 -21.79
C HIS A 36 -12.36 -31.32 -22.85
N ARG A 37 -13.56 -31.83 -23.15
CA ARG A 37 -14.46 -31.20 -24.15
C ARG A 37 -14.84 -29.77 -23.78
N CYS A 38 -15.16 -29.53 -22.51
CA CYS A 38 -15.61 -28.22 -22.03
C CYS A 38 -14.49 -27.18 -22.14
N ILE A 39 -13.29 -27.52 -21.68
CA ILE A 39 -12.18 -26.58 -21.70
C ILE A 39 -11.62 -26.35 -23.10
N THR A 40 -11.60 -27.37 -23.97
CA THR A 40 -11.17 -27.21 -25.36
C THR A 40 -12.14 -26.33 -26.16
N GLN A 41 -13.46 -26.45 -25.95
CA GLN A 41 -14.45 -25.56 -26.57
C GLN A 41 -14.30 -24.11 -26.12
N TRP A 42 -14.04 -23.89 -24.83
CA TRP A 42 -13.74 -22.56 -24.29
C TRP A 42 -12.49 -21.97 -24.94
N LEU A 43 -11.40 -22.74 -24.96
CA LEU A 43 -10.11 -22.30 -25.51
C LEU A 43 -10.08 -22.16 -27.04
N GLY A 44 -11.12 -22.63 -27.74
CA GLY A 44 -11.33 -22.35 -29.15
C GLY A 44 -11.86 -20.95 -29.43
N ARG A 45 -12.39 -20.26 -28.41
CA ARG A 45 -12.95 -18.89 -28.50
C ARG A 45 -12.25 -17.88 -27.59
N HIS A 46 -11.55 -18.38 -26.58
CA HIS A 46 -10.89 -17.59 -25.55
C HIS A 46 -9.46 -18.09 -25.30
N HIS A 47 -8.62 -17.23 -24.72
CA HIS A 47 -7.22 -17.57 -24.39
C HIS A 47 -6.96 -17.50 -22.89
N ASP A 48 -7.99 -17.66 -22.07
CA ASP A 48 -7.96 -17.56 -20.62
C ASP A 48 -8.69 -18.72 -19.92
N CYS A 49 -8.43 -18.89 -18.63
CA CYS A 49 -9.12 -19.84 -17.79
C CYS A 49 -10.54 -19.33 -17.45
N PRO A 50 -11.61 -20.14 -17.60
CA PRO A 50 -12.98 -19.76 -17.26
C PRO A 50 -13.16 -19.31 -15.79
N VAL A 51 -12.31 -19.81 -14.89
CA VAL A 51 -12.42 -19.56 -13.45
C VAL A 51 -11.53 -18.39 -13.01
N CYS A 52 -10.23 -18.44 -13.32
CA CYS A 52 -9.27 -17.45 -12.80
C CYS A 52 -8.89 -16.36 -13.81
N ARG A 53 -9.38 -16.43 -15.06
CA ARG A 53 -9.13 -15.49 -16.15
C ARG A 53 -7.66 -15.25 -16.53
N LYS A 54 -6.74 -16.07 -15.99
CA LYS A 54 -5.33 -16.07 -16.39
C LYS A 54 -5.17 -16.75 -17.75
N GLN A 55 -4.16 -16.31 -18.52
CA GLN A 55 -3.89 -16.82 -19.86
C GLN A 55 -3.68 -18.34 -19.85
N LEU A 56 -4.41 -19.04 -20.71
CA LEU A 56 -4.41 -20.50 -20.80
C LEU A 56 -4.49 -20.92 -22.27
N SER A 57 -3.76 -21.97 -22.63
CA SER A 57 -3.82 -22.58 -23.96
C SER A 57 -3.91 -24.11 -23.81
N GLY A 58 -4.47 -24.79 -24.81
CA GLY A 58 -4.75 -26.23 -24.73
C GLY A 58 -3.51 -27.07 -24.43
N GLN A 59 -2.34 -26.67 -24.94
CA GLN A 59 -1.05 -27.35 -24.68
C GLN A 59 -0.58 -27.24 -23.23
N LYS A 60 -1.05 -26.24 -22.49
CA LYS A 60 -0.68 -26.01 -21.08
C LYS A 60 -1.60 -26.73 -20.09
N LEU A 61 -2.64 -27.42 -20.58
CA LEU A 61 -3.53 -28.19 -19.72
C LEU A 61 -2.84 -29.47 -19.26
N VAL A 62 -2.99 -29.78 -17.97
CA VAL A 62 -2.45 -31.00 -17.39
C VAL A 62 -3.56 -32.04 -17.31
N LYS A 63 -3.42 -33.17 -17.99
CA LYS A 63 -4.36 -34.29 -17.87
C LYS A 63 -4.25 -34.91 -16.47
N ALA A 64 -5.35 -34.94 -15.75
CA ALA A 64 -5.40 -35.40 -14.36
C ALA A 64 -6.00 -36.80 -14.26
N ARG A 65 -5.16 -37.81 -14.56
CA ARG A 65 -5.54 -39.24 -14.54
C ARG A 65 -6.02 -39.72 -13.17
N ILE A 66 -5.61 -39.03 -12.10
CA ILE A 66 -5.99 -39.35 -10.72
C ILE A 66 -7.49 -39.19 -10.47
N TYR A 67 -8.17 -38.29 -11.19
CA TYR A 67 -9.60 -38.04 -10.98
C TYR A 67 -10.46 -39.23 -11.38
N GLU A 68 -10.15 -39.86 -12.51
CA GLU A 68 -10.86 -41.06 -13.00
C GLU A 68 -10.66 -42.23 -12.03
N GLN A 69 -9.42 -42.40 -11.55
CA GLN A 69 -9.09 -43.43 -10.55
C GLN A 69 -9.81 -43.20 -9.22
N VAL A 70 -9.86 -41.97 -8.72
CA VAL A 70 -10.54 -41.62 -7.47
C VAL A 70 -12.05 -41.80 -7.59
N LEU A 71 -12.66 -41.36 -8.70
CA LEU A 71 -14.09 -41.53 -8.93
C LEU A 71 -14.50 -43.01 -9.01
N GLU A 72 -13.67 -43.84 -9.65
CA GLU A 72 -13.88 -45.29 -9.72
C GLU A 72 -13.81 -45.92 -8.32
N HIS A 73 -12.85 -45.53 -7.47
CA HIS A 73 -12.72 -46.04 -6.09
C HIS A 73 -13.82 -45.54 -5.15
N VAL A 74 -14.32 -44.32 -5.35
CA VAL A 74 -15.42 -43.75 -4.54
C VAL A 74 -16.77 -44.37 -4.94
N ASN A 75 -17.01 -44.57 -6.23
CA ASN A 75 -18.27 -45.13 -6.74
C ASN A 75 -18.36 -46.65 -6.63
N SER A 76 -17.22 -47.35 -6.56
CA SER A 76 -17.15 -48.80 -6.34
C SER A 76 -17.06 -49.19 -4.87
N ALA A 77 -17.10 -48.24 -3.94
CA ALA A 77 -17.04 -48.51 -2.51
C ALA A 77 -18.43 -48.92 -1.94
N PRO A 78 -18.64 -50.18 -1.51
CA PRO A 78 -19.71 -50.49 -0.56
C PRO A 78 -19.52 -49.73 0.77
N PRO A 79 -20.44 -49.78 1.75
CA PRO A 79 -20.08 -49.48 3.13
C PRO A 79 -19.10 -50.56 3.60
N VAL A 80 -17.80 -50.36 3.36
CA VAL A 80 -16.81 -51.45 3.38
C VAL A 80 -16.30 -51.71 4.79
N VAL A 81 -16.65 -52.86 5.34
CA VAL A 81 -15.78 -53.56 6.29
C VAL A 81 -14.66 -54.18 5.47
N ALA A 82 -13.49 -53.55 5.43
CA ALA A 82 -12.38 -53.99 4.58
C ALA A 82 -11.82 -55.32 5.09
N ASN A 83 -11.53 -56.26 4.19
CA ASN A 83 -10.89 -57.52 4.57
C ASN A 83 -9.38 -57.35 4.70
N CYS A 84 -8.78 -58.10 5.62
CA CYS A 84 -7.35 -58.06 5.86
C CYS A 84 -6.59 -58.63 4.67
N THR A 85 -5.58 -57.91 4.18
CA THR A 85 -4.75 -58.33 3.04
C THR A 85 -3.95 -59.61 3.33
N LYS A 86 -3.63 -59.87 4.60
CA LYS A 86 -2.92 -61.08 5.08
C LYS A 86 -3.86 -62.24 5.41
N HIS A 87 -5.09 -61.94 5.81
CA HIS A 87 -6.11 -62.92 6.22
C HIS A 87 -7.42 -62.58 5.48
N ARG A 88 -7.49 -62.97 4.20
CA ARG A 88 -8.51 -62.48 3.25
C ARG A 88 -9.96 -62.80 3.63
N ASP A 89 -10.17 -63.77 4.50
CA ASP A 89 -11.45 -64.19 5.07
C ASP A 89 -11.85 -63.42 6.34
N LYS A 90 -11.00 -62.51 6.84
CA LYS A 90 -11.22 -61.77 8.09
C LYS A 90 -11.35 -60.28 7.85
N GLN A 91 -12.35 -59.68 8.48
CA GLN A 91 -12.61 -58.25 8.45
C GLN A 91 -11.67 -57.46 9.37
N LEU A 92 -11.31 -56.25 8.94
CA LEU A 92 -10.57 -55.25 9.70
C LEU A 92 -11.52 -54.52 10.66
N SER A 93 -11.76 -55.12 11.82
CA SER A 93 -12.67 -54.59 12.85
C SER A 93 -11.94 -53.94 14.04
N LEU A 94 -10.61 -53.99 14.07
CA LEU A 94 -9.77 -53.47 15.15
C LEU A 94 -8.88 -52.34 14.64
N PHE A 95 -8.40 -51.48 15.54
CA PHE A 95 -7.42 -50.43 15.27
C PHE A 95 -6.33 -50.45 16.33
N CYS A 96 -5.07 -50.40 15.91
CA CYS A 96 -3.92 -50.36 16.79
C CYS A 96 -3.35 -48.94 16.87
N TRP A 97 -3.32 -48.35 18.06
CA TRP A 97 -2.76 -47.01 18.27
C TRP A 97 -1.25 -46.92 18.09
N THR A 98 -0.51 -47.99 18.40
CA THR A 98 0.95 -48.02 18.26
C THR A 98 1.38 -48.10 16.79
N CYS A 99 0.69 -48.91 15.99
CA CYS A 99 0.98 -49.06 14.57
C CYS A 99 0.26 -48.06 13.69
N MET A 100 -0.79 -47.40 14.20
CA MET A 100 -1.67 -46.51 13.42
C MET A 100 -2.31 -47.20 12.21
N GLU A 101 -2.72 -48.46 12.40
CA GLU A 101 -3.25 -49.32 11.33
C GLU A 101 -4.50 -50.09 11.80
N CYS A 102 -5.38 -50.39 10.84
CA CYS A 102 -6.51 -51.31 11.07
C CYS A 102 -6.02 -52.76 11.09
N ALA A 103 -6.58 -53.58 11.98
CA ALA A 103 -6.23 -54.98 12.16
C ALA A 103 -7.48 -55.87 12.17
N CYS A 104 -7.31 -57.14 11.80
CA CYS A 104 -8.31 -58.17 12.02
C CYS A 104 -8.00 -58.97 13.30
N VAL A 105 -8.95 -59.79 13.74
CA VAL A 105 -8.79 -60.65 14.92
C VAL A 105 -7.59 -61.60 14.82
N THR A 106 -7.26 -62.12 13.62
CA THR A 106 -6.10 -62.99 13.43
C THR A 106 -4.78 -62.21 13.53
N CYS A 107 -4.75 -60.96 13.04
CA CYS A 107 -3.58 -60.07 13.18
C CYS A 107 -3.27 -59.78 14.66
N LEU A 108 -4.29 -59.68 15.53
CA LEU A 108 -4.10 -59.43 16.96
C LEU A 108 -3.27 -60.51 17.65
N PHE A 109 -3.50 -61.78 17.31
CA PHE A 109 -2.81 -62.93 17.91
C PHE A 109 -1.53 -63.34 17.18
N SER A 110 -1.32 -62.84 15.96
CA SER A 110 -0.07 -63.01 15.22
C SER A 110 1.09 -62.22 15.83
N LYS A 111 2.33 -62.53 15.39
CA LYS A 111 3.53 -61.78 15.79
C LYS A 111 3.46 -60.28 15.45
N THR A 112 2.61 -59.87 14.51
CA THR A 112 2.50 -58.48 14.03
C THR A 112 1.97 -57.50 15.08
N HIS A 113 1.01 -57.90 15.93
CA HIS A 113 0.45 -57.03 16.98
C HIS A 113 0.63 -57.58 18.40
N ALA A 114 1.37 -58.70 18.56
CA ALA A 114 1.50 -59.38 19.84
C ALA A 114 2.10 -58.51 20.97
N LYS A 115 2.98 -57.57 20.65
CA LYS A 115 3.69 -56.72 21.62
C LYS A 115 2.90 -55.50 22.11
N HIS A 116 1.76 -55.19 21.47
CA HIS A 116 0.99 -53.97 21.75
C HIS A 116 -0.52 -54.24 21.72
N LYS A 117 -0.91 -55.47 22.10
CA LYS A 117 -2.32 -55.90 22.18
C LYS A 117 -3.18 -54.96 23.03
N GLU A 118 -2.63 -54.41 24.10
CA GLU A 118 -3.35 -53.47 24.98
C GLU A 118 -3.64 -52.11 24.34
N GLN A 119 -2.96 -51.79 23.23
CA GLN A 119 -3.18 -50.58 22.45
C GLN A 119 -4.12 -50.83 21.25
N VAL A 120 -4.74 -52.00 21.17
CA VAL A 120 -5.71 -52.36 20.14
C VAL A 120 -7.13 -52.20 20.67
N VAL A 121 -7.95 -51.47 19.91
CA VAL A 121 -9.36 -51.19 20.24
C VAL A 121 -10.26 -51.57 19.05
N LEU A 122 -11.58 -51.57 19.25
CA LEU A 122 -12.51 -51.66 18.12
C LEU A 122 -12.33 -50.46 17.19
N PHE A 123 -12.38 -50.71 15.88
CA PHE A 123 -12.25 -49.68 14.85
C PHE A 123 -13.26 -48.55 15.04
N GLU A 124 -14.51 -48.88 15.40
CA GLU A 124 -15.55 -47.88 15.63
C GLU A 124 -15.20 -46.92 16.79
N CYS A 125 -14.63 -47.45 17.89
CA CYS A 125 -14.18 -46.64 19.02
C CYS A 125 -13.01 -45.72 18.62
N ALA A 126 -12.04 -46.24 17.87
CA ALA A 126 -10.93 -45.44 17.37
C ALA A 126 -11.40 -44.37 16.39
N SER A 127 -12.26 -44.73 15.44
CA SER A 127 -12.85 -43.84 14.44
C SER A 127 -13.61 -42.69 15.11
N LYS A 128 -14.46 -42.98 16.10
CA LYS A 128 -15.17 -41.96 16.88
C LYS A 128 -14.20 -41.01 17.59
N LYS A 129 -13.17 -41.55 18.27
CA LYS A 129 -12.18 -40.75 19.00
C LYS A 129 -11.33 -39.87 18.06
N LEU A 130 -10.87 -40.42 16.94
CA LEU A 130 -10.13 -39.68 15.91
C LEU A 130 -11.00 -38.57 15.31
N LYS A 131 -12.25 -38.89 14.96
CA LYS A 131 -13.21 -37.92 14.43
C LYS A 131 -13.44 -36.77 15.40
N THR A 132 -13.71 -37.05 16.67
CA THR A 132 -13.88 -36.01 17.69
C THR A 132 -12.63 -35.15 17.83
N ARG A 133 -11.44 -35.76 17.87
CA ARG A 133 -10.18 -35.00 17.95
C ARG A 133 -10.01 -34.06 16.75
N VAL A 134 -10.14 -34.59 15.53
CA VAL A 134 -10.02 -33.77 14.31
C VAL A 134 -11.08 -32.67 14.26
N SER A 135 -12.33 -32.96 14.66
CA SER A 135 -13.38 -31.94 14.73
C SER A 135 -13.07 -30.83 15.73
N ASN A 136 -12.47 -31.16 16.88
CA ASN A 136 -12.07 -30.16 17.87
C ASN A 136 -10.92 -29.28 17.35
N GLU A 137 -9.88 -29.90 16.77
CA GLU A 137 -8.77 -29.15 16.16
C GLU A 137 -9.27 -28.25 15.03
N LEU A 138 -10.16 -28.76 14.17
CA LEU A 138 -10.77 -27.98 13.10
C LEU A 138 -11.57 -26.79 13.66
N GLY A 139 -12.35 -27.01 14.72
CA GLY A 139 -13.08 -25.93 15.40
C GLY A 139 -12.14 -24.85 15.92
N TRP A 140 -11.03 -25.24 16.55
CA TRP A 140 -10.00 -24.31 17.01
C TRP A 140 -9.39 -23.51 15.85
N ILE A 141 -9.03 -24.19 14.74
CA ILE A 141 -8.46 -23.53 13.55
C ILE A 141 -9.45 -22.51 12.97
N ILE A 142 -10.73 -22.86 12.85
CA ILE A 142 -11.76 -21.95 12.33
C ILE A 142 -11.90 -20.71 13.22
N SER A 143 -11.97 -20.87 14.54
CA SER A 143 -12.00 -19.73 15.47
C SER A 143 -10.74 -18.87 15.35
N ARG A 144 -9.57 -19.50 15.23
CA ARG A 144 -8.30 -18.80 15.07
C ARG A 144 -8.23 -18.02 13.76
N GLU A 145 -8.75 -18.58 12.67
CA GLU A 145 -8.86 -17.90 11.37
C GLU A 145 -9.71 -16.63 11.48
N GLN A 146 -10.84 -16.69 12.19
CA GLN A 146 -11.71 -15.52 12.44
C GLN A 146 -11.00 -14.44 13.25
N GLU A 147 -10.27 -14.81 14.31
CA GLU A 147 -9.47 -13.87 15.11
C GLU A 147 -8.42 -13.17 14.27
N ILE A 148 -7.69 -13.92 13.43
CA ILE A 148 -6.66 -13.36 12.54
C ILE A 148 -7.31 -12.41 11.54
N ALA A 149 -8.42 -12.81 10.91
CA ALA A 149 -9.14 -11.96 9.96
C ALA A 149 -9.60 -10.64 10.60
N HIS A 150 -10.13 -10.70 11.82
CA HIS A 150 -10.50 -9.51 12.58
C HIS A 150 -9.30 -8.62 12.90
N ALA A 151 -8.17 -9.21 13.37
CA ALA A 151 -6.95 -8.47 13.65
C ALA A 151 -6.39 -7.79 12.38
N VAL A 152 -6.39 -8.48 11.24
CA VAL A 152 -5.99 -7.91 9.94
C VAL A 152 -6.88 -6.72 9.57
N GLY A 153 -8.21 -6.83 9.77
CA GLY A 153 -9.15 -5.73 9.56
C GLY A 153 -8.81 -4.50 10.41
N LEU A 154 -8.62 -4.68 11.72
CA LEU A 154 -8.26 -3.58 12.63
C LEU A 154 -6.92 -2.92 12.26
N HIS A 155 -5.92 -3.70 11.87
CA HIS A 155 -4.64 -3.14 11.43
C HIS A 155 -4.77 -2.40 10.10
N GLY A 156 -5.63 -2.89 9.19
CA GLY A 156 -5.99 -2.18 7.97
C GLY A 156 -6.60 -0.80 8.26
N ASP A 157 -7.55 -0.73 9.19
CA ASP A 157 -8.16 0.54 9.62
C ASP A 157 -7.13 1.48 10.26
N ASN A 158 -6.21 0.95 11.06
CA ASN A 158 -5.13 1.73 11.68
C ASN A 158 -4.19 2.33 10.62
N VAL A 159 -3.83 1.57 9.57
CA VAL A 159 -3.04 2.06 8.45
C VAL A 159 -3.75 3.21 7.74
N MET A 160 -5.07 3.09 7.51
CA MET A 160 -5.86 4.15 6.88
C MET A 160 -5.89 5.43 7.74
N LYS A 161 -6.08 5.30 9.05
CA LYS A 161 -6.05 6.43 10.00
C LYS A 161 -4.67 7.11 10.03
N LEU A 162 -3.59 6.34 10.09
CA LEU A 162 -2.22 6.85 10.05
C LEU A 162 -1.93 7.58 8.74
N SER A 163 -2.39 7.03 7.62
CA SER A 163 -2.22 7.68 6.31
C SER A 163 -3.00 8.99 6.22
N ALA A 164 -4.23 9.04 6.74
CA ALA A 164 -5.03 10.26 6.79
C ALA A 164 -4.35 11.35 7.64
N GLU A 165 -3.85 10.98 8.83
CA GLU A 165 -3.18 11.92 9.72
C GLU A 165 -1.84 12.40 9.15
N LYS A 166 -1.07 11.50 8.53
CA LYS A 166 0.12 11.85 7.75
C LYS A 166 -0.23 12.92 6.71
N ASN A 167 -1.23 12.66 5.86
CA ASN A 167 -1.62 13.59 4.80
C ASN A 167 -2.06 14.95 5.37
N ARG A 168 -2.76 14.95 6.50
CA ARG A 168 -3.15 16.18 7.23
C ARG A 168 -1.92 16.98 7.70
N ILE A 169 -0.93 16.31 8.30
CA ILE A 169 0.31 16.94 8.76
C ILE A 169 1.08 17.54 7.57
N PHE A 170 1.24 16.78 6.49
CA PHE A 170 1.91 17.27 5.28
C PHE A 170 1.20 18.50 4.67
N ALA A 171 -0.14 18.49 4.61
CA ALA A 171 -0.90 19.63 4.14
C ALA A 171 -0.70 20.87 5.03
N ASN A 172 -0.69 20.70 6.36
CA ASN A 172 -0.43 21.79 7.28
C ASN A 172 0.98 22.36 7.12
N ILE A 173 2.00 21.50 7.01
CA ILE A 173 3.40 21.93 6.78
C ILE A 173 3.49 22.71 5.46
N GLN A 174 2.88 22.22 4.40
CA GLN A 174 2.88 22.91 3.11
C GLN A 174 2.22 24.28 3.21
N GLN A 175 1.09 24.39 3.91
CA GLN A 175 0.41 25.67 4.13
C GLN A 175 1.29 26.67 4.88
N VAL A 176 2.01 26.23 5.91
CA VAL A 176 2.96 27.08 6.65
C VAL A 176 4.11 27.53 5.74
N LEU A 177 4.68 26.60 4.97
CA LEU A 177 5.76 26.92 4.02
C LEU A 177 5.31 27.94 2.97
N ASP A 178 4.12 27.75 2.39
CA ASP A 178 3.56 28.67 1.40
C ASP A 178 3.28 30.06 1.99
N ALA A 179 2.78 30.11 3.23
CA ALA A 179 2.56 31.36 3.94
C ALA A 179 3.86 32.10 4.22
N VAL A 180 4.89 31.41 4.72
CA VAL A 180 6.22 31.98 4.98
C VAL A 180 6.85 32.47 3.68
N LYS A 181 6.85 31.64 2.62
CA LYS A 181 7.33 32.03 1.30
C LYS A 181 6.62 33.28 0.78
N GLY A 182 5.30 33.32 0.87
CA GLY A 182 4.51 34.49 0.46
C GLY A 182 4.81 35.75 1.26
N GLN A 183 5.20 35.64 2.54
CA GLN A 183 5.67 36.79 3.32
C GLN A 183 7.06 37.27 2.86
N PHE A 184 8.00 36.35 2.61
CA PHE A 184 9.31 36.67 2.06
C PHE A 184 9.21 37.37 0.70
N ASP A 185 8.41 36.83 -0.22
CA ASP A 185 8.23 37.39 -1.56
C ASP A 185 7.68 38.83 -1.49
N LYS A 186 6.73 39.09 -0.58
CA LYS A 186 6.19 40.44 -0.33
C LYS A 186 7.25 41.39 0.22
N GLU A 187 8.08 40.94 1.14
CA GLU A 187 9.14 41.78 1.70
C GLU A 187 10.22 42.09 0.64
N CYS A 188 10.63 41.09 -0.15
CA CYS A 188 11.52 41.30 -1.29
C CYS A 188 10.95 42.32 -2.29
N ALA A 189 9.67 42.25 -2.61
CA ALA A 189 9.02 43.23 -3.49
C ALA A 189 9.09 44.65 -2.92
N LYS A 190 8.81 44.84 -1.62
CA LYS A 190 8.92 46.17 -0.98
C LYS A 190 10.35 46.71 -1.02
N GLN A 191 11.34 45.86 -0.78
CA GLN A 191 12.75 46.27 -0.85
C GLN A 191 13.12 46.67 -2.28
N GLN A 192 12.65 45.92 -3.28
CA GLN A 192 12.85 46.25 -4.69
C GLN A 192 12.20 47.59 -5.07
N ASP A 193 10.98 47.86 -4.60
CA ASP A 193 10.31 49.15 -4.82
C ASP A 193 11.09 50.32 -4.21
N LYS A 194 11.64 50.14 -3.00
CA LYS A 194 12.47 51.17 -2.36
C LYS A 194 13.77 51.41 -3.13
N ILE A 195 14.39 50.36 -3.68
CA ILE A 195 15.54 50.49 -4.59
C ILE A 195 15.16 51.33 -5.82
N ASN A 196 14.06 50.98 -6.50
CA ASN A 196 13.61 51.68 -7.70
C ASN A 196 13.37 53.18 -7.45
N LEU A 197 12.75 53.53 -6.29
CA LEU A 197 12.54 54.91 -5.88
C LEU A 197 13.87 55.65 -5.63
N LEU A 198 14.80 55.02 -4.92
CA LEU A 198 16.11 55.62 -4.64
C LEU A 198 16.94 55.81 -5.92
N GLU A 199 16.84 54.90 -6.89
CA GLU A 199 17.48 55.05 -8.19
C GLU A 199 16.89 56.22 -8.99
N ALA A 200 15.57 56.40 -8.97
CA ALA A 200 14.90 57.54 -9.59
C ALA A 200 15.33 58.87 -8.95
N ASP A 201 15.36 58.94 -7.61
CA ASP A 201 15.83 60.12 -6.87
C ASP A 201 17.30 60.42 -7.15
N LYS A 202 18.16 59.39 -7.18
CA LYS A 202 19.57 59.51 -7.54
C LYS A 202 19.74 60.12 -8.94
N LYS A 203 18.94 59.69 -9.91
CA LYS A 203 18.95 60.23 -11.28
C LYS A 203 18.54 61.70 -11.30
N SER A 204 17.41 62.04 -10.68
CA SER A 204 16.91 63.43 -10.56
C SER A 204 17.94 64.35 -9.90
N ASN A 205 18.59 63.89 -8.82
CA ASN A 205 19.64 64.64 -8.14
C ASN A 205 20.87 64.89 -9.03
N SER A 206 21.24 63.91 -9.86
CA SER A 206 22.33 64.08 -10.83
C SER A 206 22.01 65.14 -11.87
N GLU A 207 20.76 65.20 -12.36
CA GLU A 207 20.29 66.21 -13.33
C GLU A 207 20.26 67.62 -12.72
N LEU A 208 19.73 67.75 -11.49
CA LEU A 208 19.73 69.01 -10.75
C LEU A 208 21.16 69.50 -10.45
N ARG A 209 22.06 68.59 -10.05
CA ARG A 209 23.47 68.92 -9.83
C ARG A 209 24.13 69.43 -11.10
N GLY A 210 23.96 68.74 -12.24
CA GLY A 210 24.50 69.17 -13.52
C GLY A 210 24.00 70.56 -13.92
N THR A 211 22.69 70.81 -13.77
CA THR A 211 22.10 72.13 -14.01
C THR A 211 22.72 73.22 -13.12
N ALA A 212 22.89 72.94 -11.82
CA ALA A 212 23.49 73.89 -10.88
C ALA A 212 24.97 74.19 -11.23
N GLU A 213 25.75 73.17 -11.58
CA GLU A 213 27.14 73.32 -12.01
C GLU A 213 27.26 74.16 -13.29
N GLU A 214 26.37 73.98 -14.27
CA GLU A 214 26.31 74.80 -15.48
C GLU A 214 25.98 76.27 -15.16
N TRP A 215 25.05 76.52 -14.25
CA TRP A 215 24.71 77.88 -13.83
C TRP A 215 25.91 78.58 -13.18
N ILE A 216 26.67 77.87 -12.32
CA ILE A 216 27.87 78.40 -11.65
C ILE A 216 28.95 78.78 -12.67
N LYS A 217 29.16 77.96 -13.71
CA LYS A 217 30.14 78.24 -14.78
C LYS A 217 29.72 79.41 -15.68
N SER A 218 28.44 79.80 -15.68
CA SER A 218 27.93 80.89 -16.52
C SER A 218 28.15 82.28 -15.88
N GLU A 219 29.34 82.84 -16.09
CA GLU A 219 29.78 84.12 -15.50
C GLU A 219 28.87 85.33 -15.83
N LYS A 220 28.26 85.35 -17.03
CA LYS A 220 27.36 86.42 -17.50
C LYS A 220 26.04 86.56 -16.71
N ARG A 221 25.64 85.58 -15.89
CA ARG A 221 24.38 85.62 -15.13
C ARG A 221 24.51 86.27 -13.74
N TYR A 222 25.72 86.34 -13.19
CA TYR A 222 25.96 86.96 -11.88
C TYR A 222 25.69 88.48 -11.89
N GLY A 223 25.97 89.17 -13.01
CA GLY A 223 25.65 90.59 -13.18
C GLY A 223 24.15 90.93 -13.17
N GLN A 224 23.26 89.93 -13.32
CA GLN A 224 21.81 90.13 -13.24
C GLN A 224 21.20 89.69 -11.90
N LEU A 225 22.00 89.16 -10.97
CA LEU A 225 21.54 88.72 -9.64
C LEU A 225 20.70 89.77 -8.89
N PRO A 226 21.03 91.08 -8.88
CA PRO A 226 20.20 92.08 -8.20
C PRO A 226 18.81 92.24 -8.83
N LYS A 227 18.72 92.15 -10.17
CA LYS A 227 17.44 92.25 -10.91
C LYS A 227 16.61 90.98 -10.74
N ILE A 228 17.26 89.82 -10.69
CA ILE A 228 16.62 88.52 -10.46
C ILE A 228 16.13 88.41 -9.01
N ALA A 229 16.89 88.89 -8.02
CA ALA A 229 16.48 88.94 -6.61
C ALA A 229 15.26 89.85 -6.39
N ALA A 230 15.15 90.95 -7.15
CA ALA A 230 13.96 91.79 -7.17
C ALA A 230 12.76 91.10 -7.84
N GLY A 231 12.98 90.34 -8.92
CA GLY A 231 11.94 89.55 -9.61
C GLY A 231 11.44 88.33 -8.80
N LEU A 232 12.32 87.69 -8.01
CA LEU A 232 11.99 86.59 -7.09
C LEU A 232 11.03 87.03 -5.97
N LYS A 233 11.08 88.30 -5.55
CA LYS A 233 10.11 88.89 -4.61
C LYS A 233 8.72 89.11 -5.25
N LEU A 234 8.64 89.11 -6.58
CA LEU A 234 7.41 89.28 -7.37
C LEU A 234 7.01 87.95 -8.05
N GLY A 235 6.85 86.90 -7.25
CA GLY A 235 5.80 85.89 -7.47
C GLY A 235 5.88 84.90 -8.65
N ARG A 236 6.98 84.77 -9.41
CA ARG A 236 7.04 83.77 -10.51
C ARG A 236 8.28 82.90 -10.66
N PHE A 237 9.27 82.99 -9.78
CA PHE A 237 10.30 81.95 -9.67
C PHE A 237 9.99 81.06 -8.46
N ASN A 238 9.12 80.07 -8.66
CA ASN A 238 9.14 78.86 -7.83
C ASN A 238 10.38 78.03 -8.23
N SER A 239 11.58 78.57 -8.07
CA SER A 239 12.78 77.74 -7.92
C SER A 239 12.92 77.40 -6.44
N THR A 240 11.87 76.87 -5.85
CA THR A 240 12.04 76.04 -4.67
C THR A 240 12.75 74.81 -5.21
N LEU A 241 14.08 74.85 -5.26
CA LEU A 241 14.89 73.65 -5.19
C LEU A 241 14.49 73.02 -3.84
N THR A 242 13.37 72.30 -3.84
CA THR A 242 12.95 71.49 -2.71
C THR A 242 14.06 70.49 -2.56
N LYS A 243 14.90 70.70 -1.53
CA LYS A 243 15.96 69.77 -1.19
C LYS A 243 15.31 68.38 -1.16
N PRO A 244 15.88 67.40 -1.87
CA PRO A 244 15.42 66.03 -1.76
C PRO A 244 15.31 65.67 -0.29
N LYS A 245 14.23 64.99 0.09
CA LYS A 245 14.11 64.52 1.47
C LYS A 245 15.35 63.70 1.81
N PRO A 246 15.93 63.84 3.02
CA PRO A 246 17.07 63.03 3.41
C PRO A 246 16.74 61.55 3.23
N VAL A 247 17.63 60.80 2.59
CA VAL A 247 17.51 59.35 2.54
C VAL A 247 17.51 58.84 3.97
N GLU A 248 16.44 58.15 4.37
CA GLU A 248 16.39 57.49 5.68
C GLU A 248 17.59 56.56 5.82
N LYS A 249 18.22 56.54 7.01
CA LYS A 249 19.36 55.67 7.28
C LYS A 249 18.92 54.21 7.09
N VAL A 250 19.52 53.53 6.11
CA VAL A 250 19.36 52.09 5.91
C VAL A 250 20.16 51.39 7.00
N ASN A 251 19.55 50.44 7.70
CA ASN A 251 20.28 49.58 8.63
C ASN A 251 21.20 48.64 7.82
N PRO A 252 22.54 48.72 7.94
CA PRO A 252 23.46 47.84 7.23
C PRO A 252 23.38 46.39 7.70
N ASN A 253 22.82 46.17 8.90
CA ASN A 253 22.58 44.85 9.49
C ASN A 253 21.08 44.54 9.47
N PHE A 254 20.42 44.70 8.32
CA PHE A 254 19.01 44.34 8.18
C PHE A 254 18.81 42.88 8.60
N LYS A 255 18.08 42.69 9.71
CA LYS A 255 17.61 41.39 10.17
C LYS A 255 16.14 41.31 9.80
N ASN A 256 15.77 40.29 9.03
CA ASN A 256 14.36 40.01 8.80
C ASN A 256 13.84 39.21 9.99
N ASP A 257 12.94 39.81 10.77
CA ASP A 257 12.31 39.19 11.94
C ASP A 257 11.47 37.94 11.59
N LEU A 258 11.21 37.72 10.29
CA LEU A 258 10.57 36.51 9.76
C LEU A 258 11.54 35.34 9.53
N ILE A 259 12.84 35.53 9.76
CA ILE A 259 13.81 34.43 9.80
C ILE A 259 13.79 33.90 11.23
N PRO A 260 13.07 32.79 11.54
CA PRO A 260 13.25 32.13 12.82
C PRO A 260 14.74 31.75 12.95
N GLU A 261 15.34 32.01 14.11
CA GLU A 261 16.61 31.39 14.47
C GLU A 261 16.43 29.89 14.22
N LEU A 262 17.16 29.38 13.23
CA LEU A 262 17.03 28.02 12.69
C LEU A 262 16.68 27.06 13.82
N ILE A 263 15.52 26.40 13.70
CA ILE A 263 15.18 25.26 14.53
C ILE A 263 16.41 24.35 14.45
N GLN A 264 17.16 24.29 15.55
CA GLN A 264 18.23 23.32 15.72
C GLN A 264 17.55 21.96 15.79
N LEU A 265 17.21 21.40 14.63
CA LEU A 265 16.85 20.00 14.50
C LEU A 265 18.15 19.24 14.72
N SER A 266 18.45 18.98 16.00
CA SER A 266 19.33 17.89 16.37
C SER A 266 18.69 16.61 15.82
N VAL A 267 19.18 16.18 14.66
CA VAL A 267 18.91 14.84 14.16
C VAL A 267 19.44 13.88 15.24
N PRO A 268 18.62 12.99 15.80
CA PRO A 268 19.14 11.94 16.66
C PRO A 268 20.01 11.06 15.78
N VAL A 269 21.33 11.17 15.94
CA VAL A 269 22.24 10.12 15.55
C VAL A 269 22.05 9.04 16.58
N ASP A 270 21.19 8.08 16.29
CA ASP A 270 21.42 6.72 16.75
C ASP A 270 20.65 5.74 15.87
N GLY A 271 21.42 5.06 15.03
CA GLY A 271 21.02 3.80 14.48
C GLY A 271 20.80 2.81 15.61
N ARG A 272 19.62 2.24 15.67
CA ARG A 272 19.42 0.87 16.13
C ARG A 272 18.15 0.34 15.47
N GLU A 273 18.37 -0.51 14.47
CA GLU A 273 17.45 -1.56 14.08
C GLU A 273 17.03 -2.33 15.34
N ILE A 274 15.72 -2.40 15.61
CA ILE A 274 14.96 -3.63 15.93
C ILE A 274 13.50 -3.41 15.51
#